data_AF-A0A917GK66-F1
#
_entry.id   AF-A0A917GK66-F1
#
_cell.length_a   1.000
_cell.length_b   1.000
_cell.length_c   1.000
_cell.angle_alpha   90.00
_cell.angle_beta   90.00
_cell.angle_gamma   90.00
#
_symmetry.space_group_name_H-M   'P 1'
#
loop_
_entity.id
_entity.type
_entity.pdbx_description
1 polymer ?
#
loop_
_entity_poly.entity_id
_entity_poly.type
_entity_poly.pdbx_seq_one_letter_code
_entity_poly.pdbx_strand_id
1 'polypeptide(L)'
;MYIAIIIIFAIGYLAIALEHNIKINKTATALLLGVLCWVLLVFGSSTIFPNLDVNTSHHFLTESLLKQIGEISEILFFLLGAMTIVELIDAHEGFSIITDKIKIQKKAICFGL
;
A
#
# COMPACT_ATOMS: atom_id res chain seq x y z
N MET A 1 -8.90 -21.93 7.75
CA MET A 1 -8.84 -20.50 7.39
C MET A 1 -7.46 -20.00 6.95
N TYR A 2 -6.35 -20.45 7.56
CA TYR A 2 -4.99 -20.03 7.18
C TYR A 2 -4.68 -20.10 5.67
N ILE A 3 -4.93 -21.26 5.04
CA ILE A 3 -4.67 -21.46 3.61
C ILE A 3 -5.53 -20.52 2.75
N ALA A 4 -6.78 -20.25 3.17
CA ALA A 4 -7.65 -19.33 2.45
C ALA A 4 -7.11 -17.89 2.47
N ILE A 5 -6.57 -17.44 3.61
CA ILE A 5 -5.92 -16.12 3.73
C ILE A 5 -4.70 -16.05 2.80
N ILE A 6 -3.86 -17.09 2.77
CA ILE A 6 -2.67 -17.14 1.89
C ILE A 6 -3.07 -17.09 0.41
N ILE A 7 -4.09 -17.87 0.00
CA ILE A 7 -4.57 -17.88 -1.38
C ILE A 7 -5.12 -16.50 -1.78
N ILE A 8 -5.94 -15.89 -0.93
CA ILE A 8 -6.54 -14.57 -1.22
C ILE A 8 -5.46 -13.49 -1.26
N PHE A 9 -4.49 -13.55 -0.35
CA PHE A 9 -3.33 -12.67 -0.36
C PHE A 9 -2.53 -12.78 -1.66
N ALA A 10 -2.22 -14.00 -2.11
CA ALA A 10 -1.48 -14.25 -3.34
C ALA A 10 -2.23 -13.76 -4.59
N ILE A 11 -3.54 -14.05 -4.69
CA ILE A 11 -4.39 -13.59 -5.80
C ILE A 11 -4.50 -12.07 -5.81
N GLY A 12 -4.73 -11.44 -4.66
CA GLY A 12 -4.83 -9.99 -4.56
C GLY A 12 -3.51 -9.30 -4.90
N TYR A 13 -2.38 -9.85 -4.46
CA TYR A 13 -1.06 -9.32 -4.81
C TYR A 13 -0.78 -9.46 -6.32
N LEU A 14 -1.15 -10.59 -6.93
CA LEU A 14 -1.09 -10.75 -8.38
C LEU A 14 -1.98 -9.72 -9.10
N ALA A 15 -3.17 -9.40 -8.58
CA ALA A 15 -4.03 -8.38 -9.16
C ALA A 15 -3.39 -6.98 -9.12
N ILE A 16 -2.64 -6.65 -8.06
CA ILE A 16 -1.87 -5.40 -7.96
C ILE A 16 -0.71 -5.38 -8.96
N ALA A 17 0.00 -6.50 -9.13
CA ALA A 17 1.13 -6.58 -10.05
C ALA A 17 0.68 -6.55 -11.54
N LEU A 18 -0.48 -7.12 -11.84
CA LEU A 18 -1.05 -7.18 -13.19
C LEU A 18 -1.89 -5.94 -13.55
N GLU A 19 -1.83 -4.87 -12.74
CA GLU A 19 -2.57 -3.61 -12.94
C GLU A 19 -2.56 -3.14 -14.41
N HIS A 20 -1.40 -3.15 -15.06
CA HIS A 20 -1.26 -2.70 -16.45
C HIS A 20 -2.17 -3.47 -17.42
N ASN A 21 -2.39 -4.77 -17.18
CA ASN A 21 -3.21 -5.61 -18.03
C ASN A 21 -4.71 -5.52 -17.68
N ILE A 22 -5.05 -5.32 -16.40
CA ILE A 22 -6.43 -5.42 -15.89
C ILE A 22 -7.13 -4.04 -15.82
N LYS A 23 -6.41 -2.92 -15.99
CA LYS A 23 -6.95 -1.54 -15.98
C LYS A 23 -7.72 -1.17 -14.71
N ILE A 24 -7.43 -1.82 -13.58
CA ILE A 24 -8.01 -1.50 -12.28
C ILE A 24 -7.04 -0.58 -11.53
N ASN A 25 -7.55 0.37 -10.74
CA ASN A 25 -6.73 1.24 -9.90
C ASN A 25 -5.98 0.43 -8.82
N LYS A 26 -4.63 0.52 -8.81
CA LYS A 26 -3.75 -0.12 -7.83
C LYS A 26 -4.21 0.03 -6.38
N THR A 27 -4.58 1.25 -6.02
CA THR A 27 -4.95 1.63 -4.66
C THR A 27 -6.26 0.97 -4.28
N ALA A 28 -7.24 0.92 -5.18
CA ALA A 28 -8.52 0.26 -4.92
C ALA A 28 -8.35 -1.24 -4.67
N THR A 29 -7.52 -1.93 -5.47
CA THR A 29 -7.24 -3.37 -5.27
C THR A 29 -6.46 -3.65 -3.99
N ALA A 30 -5.52 -2.77 -3.62
CA ALA A 30 -4.75 -2.90 -2.39
C ALA A 30 -5.63 -2.74 -1.14
N LEU A 31 -6.53 -1.74 -1.14
CA LEU A 31 -7.48 -1.52 -0.05
C LEU A 31 -8.44 -2.70 0.11
N LEU A 32 -9.00 -3.19 -1.01
CA LEU A 32 -9.92 -4.34 -0.99
C LEU A 32 -9.22 -5.58 -0.43
N LEU A 33 -7.99 -5.88 -0.88
CA LEU A 33 -7.21 -7.00 -0.37
C LEU A 33 -6.97 -6.90 1.14
N GLY A 34 -6.60 -5.71 1.63
CA GLY A 34 -6.40 -5.45 3.06
C GLY A 34 -7.66 -5.73 3.87
N VAL A 35 -8.81 -5.20 3.44
CA VAL A 35 -10.10 -5.42 4.12
C VAL A 35 -10.48 -6.91 4.10
N LEU A 36 -10.32 -7.61 2.96
CA LEU A 36 -10.62 -9.03 2.85
C LEU A 36 -9.76 -9.88 3.80
N CYS A 37 -8.45 -9.63 3.85
CA CYS A 37 -7.55 -10.33 4.75
C CYS A 37 -7.94 -10.12 6.22
N TRP A 38 -8.27 -8.87 6.60
CA TRP A 38 -8.71 -8.55 7.95
C TRP A 38 -10.04 -9.20 8.33
N VAL A 39 -11.03 -9.18 7.44
CA VAL A 39 -12.32 -9.85 7.66
C VAL A 39 -12.09 -11.34 7.87
N LEU A 40 -11.31 -12.01 7.01
CA LEU A 40 -11.02 -13.44 7.16
C LEU A 40 -10.24 -13.77 8.43
N LEU A 41 -9.39 -12.85 8.90
CA LEU A 41 -8.65 -13.01 10.15
C LEU A 41 -9.59 -12.92 11.37
N VAL A 42 -10.53 -11.97 11.39
CA VAL A 42 -11.53 -11.83 12.46
C VAL A 42 -12.48 -13.02 12.51
N PHE A 43 -13.01 -13.45 11.36
CA PHE A 43 -13.84 -14.65 11.29
C PHE A 43 -13.03 -15.92 11.60
N GLY A 44 -11.73 -15.92 11.26
CA GLY A 44 -10.77 -16.99 11.48
C GLY A 44 -10.24 -17.13 12.90
N SER A 45 -10.51 -16.16 13.78
CA SER A 45 -9.82 -16.01 15.07
C SER A 45 -9.83 -17.27 15.92
N SER A 46 -10.96 -17.97 16.01
CA SER A 46 -11.14 -19.19 16.80
C SER A 46 -10.31 -20.37 16.31
N THR A 47 -10.10 -20.49 15.00
CA THR A 47 -9.27 -21.54 14.39
C THR A 47 -7.80 -21.16 14.31
N ILE A 48 -7.52 -19.84 14.32
CA ILE A 48 -6.17 -19.30 14.17
C ILE A 48 -5.46 -19.17 15.52
N PHE A 49 -6.20 -18.86 16.57
CA PHE A 49 -5.67 -18.68 17.92
C PHE A 49 -6.36 -19.66 18.89
N PRO A 50 -6.10 -20.98 18.78
CA PRO A 50 -6.80 -21.99 19.58
C PRO A 50 -6.50 -21.89 21.08
N ASN A 51 -5.44 -21.18 21.47
CA ASN A 51 -4.97 -21.07 22.86
C ASN A 51 -5.37 -19.74 23.56
N LEU A 52 -6.12 -18.87 22.89
CA LEU A 52 -6.56 -17.58 23.43
C LEU A 52 -8.08 -17.57 23.59
N ASP A 53 -8.56 -17.10 24.74
CA ASP A 53 -10.00 -16.90 24.93
C ASP A 53 -10.56 -15.94 23.87
N VAL A 54 -11.80 -16.18 23.45
CA VAL A 54 -12.44 -15.46 22.33
C VAL A 54 -12.43 -13.96 22.62
N ASN A 55 -12.76 -13.56 23.85
CA ASN A 55 -12.79 -12.14 24.26
C ASN A 55 -11.42 -11.48 24.19
N THR A 56 -10.37 -12.16 24.65
CA THR A 56 -8.99 -11.66 24.63
C THR A 56 -8.45 -11.56 23.20
N SER A 57 -8.80 -12.53 22.33
CA SER A 57 -8.38 -12.53 20.93
C SER A 57 -8.94 -11.31 20.18
N HIS A 58 -10.22 -10.98 20.36
CA HIS A 58 -10.82 -9.81 19.71
C HIS A 58 -10.17 -8.50 20.14
N HIS A 59 -9.91 -8.32 21.45
CA HIS A 59 -9.24 -7.14 21.96
C HIS A 59 -7.81 -6.99 21.41
N PHE A 60 -7.05 -8.09 21.36
CA PHE A 60 -5.70 -8.07 20.80
C PHE A 60 -5.69 -7.74 19.29
N LEU A 61 -6.67 -8.26 18.54
CA LEU A 61 -6.83 -7.97 17.11
C LEU A 61 -7.14 -6.49 16.87
N THR A 62 -8.05 -5.89 17.65
CA THR A 62 -8.41 -4.47 17.51
C THR A 62 -7.24 -3.55 17.83
N GLU A 63 -6.49 -3.84 18.89
CA GLU A 63 -5.28 -3.07 19.24
C GLU A 63 -4.21 -3.18 18.14
N SER A 64 -3.98 -4.39 17.62
CA SER A 64 -3.01 -4.64 16.55
C SER A 64 -3.41 -3.95 15.24
N LEU A 65 -4.72 -3.87 14.95
CA LEU A 65 -5.26 -3.17 13.78
C LEU A 65 -5.05 -1.66 13.93
N LEU A 66 -5.39 -1.08 15.08
CA LEU A 66 -5.20 0.34 15.36
C LEU A 66 -3.74 0.75 15.23
N LYS A 67 -2.82 -0.06 15.80
CA LYS A 67 -1.38 0.17 15.69
C LYS A 67 -0.89 0.19 14.24
N GLN A 68 -1.24 -0.85 13.47
CA GLN A 68 -0.81 -0.95 12.07
C GLN A 68 -1.40 0.17 11.20
N ILE A 69 -2.68 0.52 11.41
CA ILE A 69 -3.29 1.65 10.70
C ILE A 69 -2.58 2.95 11.05
N GLY A 70 -2.19 3.15 12.31
CA GLY A 70 -1.41 4.31 12.75
C GLY A 70 -0.07 4.43 12.02
N GLU A 71 0.72 3.36 12.03
CA GLU A 71 2.04 3.32 11.37
C GLU A 71 1.93 3.52 9.84
N ILE A 72 0.94 2.91 9.20
CA ILE A 72 0.71 3.08 7.75
C ILE A 72 0.22 4.49 7.45
N SER A 73 -0.70 5.03 8.26
CA SER A 73 -1.24 6.38 8.05
C SER A 73 -0.16 7.45 8.19
N GLU A 74 0.79 7.30 9.12
CA GLU A 74 1.94 8.19 9.25
C GLU A 74 2.73 8.27 7.94
N ILE A 75 3.10 7.13 7.36
CA ILE A 75 3.81 7.06 6.08
C ILE A 75 2.95 7.63 4.95
N LEU A 76 1.65 7.31 4.92
CA LEU A 76 0.73 7.82 3.90
C LEU A 76 0.58 9.34 3.95
N PHE A 77 0.38 9.93 5.14
CA PHE A 77 0.29 11.38 5.29
C PHE A 77 1.61 12.08 4.94
N PHE A 78 2.76 11.47 5.28
CA PHE A 78 4.07 11.95 4.86
C PHE A 78 4.21 11.94 3.33
N LEU A 79 3.90 10.82 2.67
CA LEU A 79 4.02 10.68 1.22
C LEU A 79 2.99 11.51 0.45
N LEU A 80 1.76 11.64 0.97
CA LEU A 80 0.73 12.49 0.38
C LEU A 80 1.14 13.95 0.42
N GLY A 81 1.68 14.41 1.55
CA GLY A 81 2.25 15.76 1.67
C GLY A 81 3.44 15.97 0.73
N ALA A 82 4.39 15.03 0.70
CA ALA A 82 5.55 15.09 -0.18
C ALA A 82 5.15 15.11 -1.66
N MET A 83 4.25 14.22 -2.09
CA MET A 83 3.75 14.14 -3.46
C MET A 83 3.02 15.44 -3.85
N THR A 84 2.19 15.99 -2.96
CA THR A 84 1.49 17.26 -3.21
C THR A 84 2.47 18.43 -3.36
N ILE A 85 3.52 18.49 -2.54
CA ILE A 85 4.55 19.53 -2.66
C ILE A 85 5.31 19.38 -3.98
N VAL A 86 5.69 18.15 -4.34
CA VAL A 86 6.37 17.87 -5.62
C VAL A 86 5.49 18.30 -6.80
N GLU A 87 4.21 17.98 -6.78
CA GLU A 87 3.25 18.36 -7.82
C GLU A 87 3.05 19.89 -7.90
N LEU A 88 2.96 20.59 -6.76
CA LEU A 88 2.82 22.04 -6.73
C LEU A 88 4.07 22.77 -7.25
N ILE A 89 5.26 22.27 -6.96
CA ILE A 89 6.52 22.81 -7.48
C ILE A 89 6.62 22.58 -9.00
N ASP A 90 6.23 21.39 -9.47
CA ASP A 90 6.22 21.05 -10.90
C ASP A 90 5.24 21.94 -11.68
N ALA A 91 4.05 22.19 -11.13
CA ALA A 91 3.02 23.05 -11.74
C ALA A 91 3.45 24.52 -11.91
N HIS A 92 4.41 25.00 -11.12
CA HIS A 92 4.97 26.36 -11.22
C HIS A 92 6.34 26.39 -11.91
N GLU A 93 6.71 25.33 -12.63
CA GLU A 93 8.02 25.16 -13.27
C GLU A 93 9.21 25.35 -12.29
N GLY A 94 9.01 25.09 -10.99
CA GLY A 94 10.04 25.32 -9.98
C GLY A 94 11.31 24.48 -10.18
N PHE A 95 11.20 23.35 -10.90
CA PHE A 95 12.34 22.50 -11.26
C PHE A 95 13.12 22.99 -12.47
N SER A 96 12.61 23.95 -13.27
CA SER A 96 13.29 24.48 -14.46
C SER A 96 14.65 25.10 -14.11
N ILE A 97 14.69 25.92 -13.06
CA ILE A 97 15.92 26.60 -12.57
C ILE A 97 17.02 25.61 -12.20
N ILE A 98 16.63 24.47 -11.60
CA ILE A 98 17.56 23.40 -11.22
C ILE A 98 17.98 22.61 -12.47
N THR A 99 17.02 22.25 -13.33
CA THR A 99 17.23 21.50 -14.57
C THR A 99 18.17 22.24 -15.53
N ASP A 100 18.01 23.56 -15.69
CA ASP A 100 18.84 24.41 -16.55
C ASP A 100 20.30 24.50 -16.07
N LYS A 101 20.54 24.29 -14.78
CA LYS A 101 21.88 24.27 -14.18
C LYS A 101 22.56 22.89 -14.25
N ILE A 102 21.80 21.82 -14.53
CA ILE A 102 22.34 20.48 -14.71
C ILE A 102 22.89 20.34 -16.14
N LYS A 103 24.19 20.60 -16.33
CA LYS A 103 24.88 20.27 -17.58
C LYS A 103 25.07 18.76 -17.70
N ILE A 104 24.25 18.10 -18.52
CA ILE A 104 24.41 16.68 -18.84
C ILE A 104 25.68 16.50 -19.70
N GLN A 105 26.75 16.00 -19.08
CA GLN A 105 27.96 15.54 -19.77
C GLN A 105 27.72 14.08 -20.23
N LYS A 106 27.53 13.91 -21.54
CA LYS A 106 27.17 12.68 -22.28
C LYS A 106 25.72 12.17 -22.12
N LYS A 107 25.03 12.19 -23.26
CA LYS A 107 23.70 11.61 -23.48
C LYS A 107 23.82 10.10 -23.70
N ALA A 108 23.63 9.29 -22.66
CA ALA A 108 23.32 7.88 -22.84
C ALA A 108 21.79 7.73 -22.91
N ILE A 109 21.35 7.36 -24.09
CA ILE A 109 20.03 6.88 -24.55
C ILE A 109 18.94 6.74 -23.48
N CYS A 110 17.88 7.49 -23.75
CA CYS A 110 16.54 7.51 -23.17
C CYS A 110 15.93 6.10 -23.04
N PHE A 111 15.52 5.73 -21.82
CA PHE A 111 14.65 4.58 -21.58
C PHE A 111 13.29 4.93 -22.21
N GLY A 112 12.93 4.17 -23.24
CA GLY A 112 11.74 4.36 -24.05
C GLY A 112 10.47 4.33 -23.21
N LEU A 113 9.66 5.37 -23.41
CA LEU A 113 8.21 5.27 -23.44
C LEU A 113 7.75 4.24 -24.49
#